data_AF-A0A8S9YX43-F1
#
_entry.id   AF-A0A8S9YX43-F1
#
_cell.length_a   1.000
_cell.length_b   1.000
_cell.length_c   1.000
_cell.angle_alpha   90.00
_cell.angle_beta   90.00
_cell.angle_gamma   90.00
#
_symmetry.space_group_name_H-M   'P 1'
#
loop_
_entity.id
_entity.type
_entity.pdbx_description
1 polymer ?
#
loop_
_entity_poly.entity_id
_entity_poly.type
_entity_poly.pdbx_seq_one_letter_code
_entity_poly.pdbx_strand_id
1 'polypeptide(L)'
;MDSTSCAKSLKVTSDSLADKEEKLRHLQLLVRFVENPQMAEIEKLTDKWKSAAQQALCELQELYNGTNKMELLNMFGIDPQVVGISADQS
;
A
#
# COMPACT_ATOMS: atom_id res chain seq x y z
N MET A 1 29.87 23.79 36.59
CA MET A 1 29.05 23.19 35.53
C MET A 1 29.93 23.13 34.30
N ASP A 2 30.31 21.91 33.88
CA ASP A 2 31.31 21.72 32.83
C ASP A 2 30.68 21.93 31.45
N SER A 3 31.32 22.74 30.61
CA SER A 3 30.87 23.08 29.26
C SER A 3 30.56 21.84 28.40
N THR A 4 31.31 20.75 28.62
CA THR A 4 31.11 19.45 27.97
C THR A 4 29.83 18.72 28.38
N SER A 5 29.32 18.96 29.60
CA SER A 5 28.05 18.38 30.07
C SER A 5 26.85 19.09 29.42
N CYS A 6 26.92 20.42 29.29
CA CYS A 6 25.89 21.23 28.64
C CYS A 6 25.74 20.86 27.14
N ALA A 7 26.86 20.69 26.42
CA ALA A 7 26.85 20.31 25.01
C ALA A 7 26.19 18.94 24.74
N LYS A 8 26.39 17.97 25.65
CA LYS A 8 25.76 16.65 25.54
C LYS A 8 24.25 16.71 25.75
N SER A 9 23.80 17.47 26.76
CA SER A 9 22.36 17.69 26.98
C SER A 9 21.69 18.37 25.80
N LEU A 10 22.35 19.37 25.20
CA LEU A 10 21.83 20.08 24.03
C LEU A 10 21.65 19.15 22.82
N LYS A 11 22.62 18.25 22.59
CA LYS A 11 22.54 17.26 21.51
C LYS A 11 21.38 16.28 21.72
N VAL A 12 21.23 15.74 22.92
CA VAL A 12 20.12 14.83 23.25
C VAL A 12 18.76 15.51 23.05
N THR A 13 18.64 16.78 23.43
CA THR A 13 17.39 17.52 23.19
C THR A 13 17.14 17.80 21.71
N SER A 14 18.19 18.05 20.91
CA SER A 14 18.09 18.25 19.46
C SER A 14 17.63 16.98 18.74
N ASP A 15 18.23 15.84 19.07
CA ASP A 15 17.87 14.54 18.47
C ASP A 15 16.43 14.16 18.85
N SER A 16 16.03 14.38 20.11
CA SER A 16 14.65 14.16 20.54
C SER A 16 13.64 15.10 19.87
N LEU A 17 14.05 16.30 19.49
CA LEU A 17 13.19 17.24 18.77
C LEU A 17 12.97 16.76 17.33
N ALA A 18 14.05 16.37 16.63
CA ALA A 18 13.97 15.82 15.28
C ALA A 18 13.05 14.58 15.20
N ASP A 19 13.16 13.67 16.17
CA ASP A 19 12.28 12.50 16.26
C ASP A 19 10.80 12.88 16.43
N LYS A 20 10.52 13.94 17.21
CA LYS A 20 9.15 14.42 17.43
C LYS A 20 8.60 15.14 16.20
N GLU A 21 9.42 15.91 15.50
CA GLU A 21 9.06 16.56 14.24
C GLU A 21 8.70 15.53 13.17
N GLU A 22 9.48 14.46 13.06
CA GLU A 22 9.19 13.39 12.10
C GLU A 22 7.90 12.62 12.45
N LYS A 23 7.67 12.35 13.73
CA LYS A 23 6.39 11.77 14.19
C LYS A 23 5.22 12.70 13.91
N LEU A 24 5.36 14.00 14.14
CA LEU A 24 4.33 14.99 13.83
C LEU A 24 4.04 15.03 12.33
N ARG A 25 5.08 15.00 11.49
CA ARG A 25 4.95 14.95 10.02
C ARG A 25 4.14 13.72 9.59
N HIS A 26 4.43 12.55 10.15
CA HIS A 26 3.66 11.34 9.88
C HIS A 26 2.20 11.46 10.34
N LEU A 27 1.94 11.99 11.52
CA LEU A 27 0.57 12.19 12.01
C LEU A 27 -0.21 13.16 11.12
N GLN A 28 0.41 14.26 10.69
CA GLN A 28 -0.21 15.21 9.76
C GLN A 28 -0.53 14.58 8.40
N LEU A 29 0.35 13.71 7.90
CA LEU A 29 0.09 12.95 6.67
C LEU A 29 -1.11 12.01 6.83
N LEU A 30 -1.20 11.30 7.95
CA LEU A 30 -2.34 10.42 8.26
C LEU A 30 -3.66 11.19 8.38
N VAL A 31 -3.66 12.34 9.04
CA VAL A 31 -4.86 13.20 9.13
C VAL A 31 -5.32 13.63 7.74
N ARG A 32 -4.41 14.10 6.88
CA ARG A 32 -4.74 14.44 5.49
C ARG A 32 -5.28 13.24 4.71
N PHE A 33 -4.80 12.03 5.00
CA PHE A 33 -5.26 10.82 4.35
C PHE A 33 -6.68 10.44 4.78
N VAL A 34 -6.98 10.53 6.08
CA VAL A 34 -8.31 10.24 6.65
C VAL A 34 -9.35 11.28 6.22
N GLU A 35 -8.95 12.55 6.15
CA GLU A 35 -9.84 13.64 5.76
C GLU A 35 -10.01 13.77 4.25
N ASN A 36 -9.23 13.05 3.43
CA ASN A 36 -9.34 13.13 1.97
C ASN A 36 -10.44 12.18 1.44
N PRO A 37 -11.60 12.69 1.01
CA PRO A 37 -12.68 11.87 0.46
C PRO A 37 -12.27 11.11 -0.80
N GLN A 38 -11.20 11.53 -1.48
CA GLN A 38 -10.67 10.86 -2.66
C GLN A 38 -10.11 9.47 -2.36
N MET A 39 -9.69 9.19 -1.11
CA MET A 39 -9.20 7.86 -0.77
C MET A 39 -10.30 6.80 -0.85
N ALA A 40 -11.49 7.12 -0.33
CA ALA A 40 -12.66 6.24 -0.47
C ALA A 40 -13.08 6.08 -1.94
N GLU A 41 -12.87 7.09 -2.78
CA GLU A 41 -13.10 6.98 -4.22
C GLU A 41 -12.06 6.11 -4.92
N ILE A 42 -10.78 6.24 -4.55
CA ILE A 42 -9.69 5.40 -5.06
C ILE A 42 -9.91 3.94 -4.67
N GLU A 43 -10.31 3.66 -3.44
CA GLU A 43 -10.67 2.30 -3.00
C GLU A 43 -11.81 1.74 -3.86
N LYS A 44 -12.91 2.50 -4.03
CA LYS A 44 -14.03 2.08 -4.89
C LYS A 44 -13.62 1.85 -6.34
N LEU A 45 -12.76 2.70 -6.90
CA LEU A 45 -12.24 2.55 -8.26
C LEU A 45 -11.36 1.31 -8.36
N THR A 46 -10.50 1.08 -7.37
CA THR A 46 -9.64 -0.10 -7.28
C THR A 46 -10.48 -1.37 -7.27
N ASP A 47 -11.54 -1.42 -6.47
CA ASP A 47 -12.44 -2.57 -6.41
C ASP A 47 -13.18 -2.80 -7.74
N LYS A 48 -13.62 -1.74 -8.42
CA LYS A 48 -14.22 -1.85 -9.76
C LYS A 48 -13.24 -2.45 -10.77
N TRP A 49 -11.99 -1.98 -10.79
CA TRP A 49 -10.97 -2.51 -11.69
C TRP A 49 -10.60 -3.95 -11.37
N LYS A 50 -10.54 -4.32 -10.09
CA LYS A 50 -10.33 -5.72 -9.66
C LYS A 50 -11.44 -6.63 -10.18
N SER A 51 -12.71 -6.25 -9.98
CA SER A 51 -13.85 -7.04 -10.48
C SER A 51 -13.84 -7.17 -11.99
N ALA A 52 -13.55 -6.09 -12.72
CA ALA A 52 -13.45 -6.12 -14.18
C ALA A 52 -12.32 -7.05 -14.66
N ALA A 53 -11.16 -7.01 -14.01
CA ALA A 53 -10.04 -7.89 -14.32
C ALA A 53 -10.34 -9.36 -14.00
N GLN A 54 -11.02 -9.66 -12.90
CA GLN A 54 -11.48 -11.01 -12.57
C GLN A 54 -12.47 -11.54 -13.61
N GLN A 55 -13.40 -10.71 -14.07
CA GLN A 55 -14.35 -11.08 -15.12
C GLN A 55 -13.63 -11.38 -16.44
N ALA A 56 -12.73 -10.50 -16.88
CA ALA A 56 -11.92 -10.71 -18.07
C ALA A 56 -11.07 -11.98 -17.96
N LEU A 57 -10.58 -12.32 -16.76
CA LEU A 57 -9.83 -13.54 -16.52
C LEU A 57 -10.71 -14.80 -16.67
N CYS A 58 -11.96 -14.78 -16.21
CA CYS A 58 -12.91 -15.87 -16.46
C CYS A 58 -13.20 -16.04 -17.96
N GLU A 59 -13.43 -14.94 -18.68
CA GLU A 59 -13.63 -14.97 -20.15
C GLU A 59 -12.39 -15.51 -20.87
N LEU A 60 -11.18 -15.15 -20.42
CA LEU A 60 -9.94 -15.72 -20.93
C LEU A 60 -9.82 -17.21 -20.61
N GLN A 61 -10.22 -17.67 -19.42
CA GLN A 61 -10.22 -19.11 -19.14
C GLN A 61 -11.08 -19.90 -20.13
N GLU A 62 -12.24 -19.38 -20.51
CA GLU A 62 -13.11 -20.01 -21.52
C GLU A 62 -12.43 -20.05 -22.89
N LEU A 63 -11.76 -18.97 -23.30
CA LEU A 63 -11.01 -18.89 -24.55
C LEU A 63 -9.80 -19.84 -24.60
N TYR A 64 -9.13 -20.03 -23.47
CA TYR A 64 -7.95 -20.88 -23.33
C TYR A 64 -8.30 -22.28 -22.81
N ASN A 65 -9.49 -22.81 -23.11
CA ASN A 65 -9.93 -24.18 -22.81
C ASN A 65 -9.78 -24.59 -21.32
N GLY A 66 -10.08 -23.69 -20.38
CA GLY A 66 -10.02 -23.97 -18.94
C GLY A 66 -8.61 -23.91 -18.33
N THR A 67 -7.65 -23.26 -18.99
CA THR A 67 -6.33 -22.96 -18.41
C THR A 67 -6.47 -22.31 -17.03
N ASN A 68 -5.57 -22.62 -16.10
CA ASN A 68 -5.67 -22.09 -14.73
C ASN A 68 -5.54 -20.56 -14.72
N LYS A 69 -6.36 -19.88 -13.91
CA LYS A 69 -6.27 -18.42 -13.64
C LYS A 69 -4.86 -17.98 -13.29
N MET A 70 -4.13 -18.75 -12.47
CA MET A 70 -2.77 -18.42 -12.06
C MET A 70 -1.78 -18.48 -13.24
N GLU A 71 -1.95 -19.44 -14.15
CA GLU A 71 -1.13 -19.56 -15.34
C GLU A 71 -1.40 -18.40 -16.31
N LEU A 72 -2.67 -18.03 -16.48
CA LEU A 72 -3.06 -16.86 -17.26
C LEU A 72 -2.44 -15.57 -16.70
N LEU A 73 -2.55 -15.35 -15.39
CA LEU A 73 -1.95 -14.17 -14.76
C LEU A 73 -0.43 -14.12 -14.90
N ASN A 74 0.26 -15.25 -14.75
CA ASN A 74 1.69 -15.37 -14.98
C ASN A 74 2.06 -15.04 -16.44
N MET A 75 1.26 -15.47 -17.42
CA MET A 75 1.49 -15.15 -18.84
C MET A 75 1.38 -13.65 -19.12
N PHE A 76 0.50 -12.94 -18.42
CA PHE A 76 0.34 -11.49 -18.56
C PHE A 76 1.20 -10.66 -17.59
N GLY A 77 2.01 -11.31 -16.74
CA GLY A 77 2.88 -10.62 -15.78
C GLY A 77 2.11 -9.90 -14.67
N ILE A 78 0.93 -10.38 -14.32
CA ILE A 78 0.05 -9.79 -13.30
C ILE A 78 0.24 -10.54 -11.98
N ASP A 79 0.50 -9.79 -10.90
CA ASP A 79 0.51 -10.36 -9.55
C ASP A 79 -0.93 -10.78 -9.14
N PRO A 80 -1.16 -12.06 -8.79
CA PRO A 80 -2.46 -12.54 -8.35
C PRO A 80 -3.06 -11.78 -7.17
N GLN A 81 -2.23 -11.24 -6.27
CA GLN A 81 -2.71 -10.46 -5.13
C GLN A 81 -3.38 -9.14 -5.55
N VAL A 82 -2.93 -8.55 -6.67
CA VAL A 82 -3.47 -7.29 -7.19
C VAL A 82 -4.90 -7.48 -7.70
N VAL A 83 -5.22 -8.66 -8.25
CA VAL A 83 -6.57 -9.05 -8.70
C VAL A 83 -7.36 -9.83 -7.65
N GLY A 84 -6.84 -9.96 -6.43
CA GLY A 84 -7.54 -10.61 -5.31
C GLY A 84 -7.69 -12.13 -5.46
N ILE A 85 -6.79 -12.79 -6.21
CA ILE A 85 -6.75 -14.25 -6.35
C ILE A 85 -5.71 -14.78 -5.38
N SER A 86 -6.15 -15.53 -4.37
CA SER A 86 -5.24 -16.28 -3.49
C SER A 86 -4.92 -17.64 -4.09
N ALA A 87 -3.74 -18.18 -3.75
CA ALA A 87 -3.29 -19.50 -4.21
C ALA A 87 -4.28 -20.63 -3.87
N ASP A 88 -5.12 -20.43 -2.86
CA ASP A 88 -6.14 -21.40 -2.40
C ASP A 88 -7.37 -21.51 -3.32
N GLN A 89 -7.47 -20.64 -4.34
CA GLN A 89 -8.57 -20.64 -5.33
C GLN A 89 -8.15 -21.25 -6.69
N SER A 90 -7.02 -21.96 -6.72
CA SER A 90 -6.52 -22.69 -7.91
C SER A 90 -7.18 -24.05 -8.09
#